data_AF-A0A4R5XGK6-F1
#
_entry.id   AF-A0A4R5XGK6-F1
#
_cell.length_a   1.000
_cell.length_b   1.000
_cell.length_c   1.000
_cell.angle_alpha   90.00
_cell.angle_beta   90.00
_cell.angle_gamma   90.00
#
_symmetry.space_group_name_H-M   'P 1'
#
loop_
_entity.id
_entity.type
_entity.pdbx_description
1 polymer ?
#
loop_
_entity_poly.entity_id
_entity_poly.type
_entity_poly.pdbx_seq_one_letter_code
_entity_poly.pdbx_strand_id
1 'polypeptide(L)'
;MSTSDEFEASLEELEGLRDAMQRLAAAREPKRKLLLDSLPVLKEDDLVVFEQHDSSCPICLTPFQVLLVTEEMALAMDSPAFASHDLGVTRLADTCGHHFCRKDITTWINEAHDSCPTCRRPFFPETSDSGPTESNRDDAAMPSAPSIDELTEWLRVQHGITMPAMPNPGGSAQDRNEIRDEYVGMYS
;
A
#
# COMPACT_ATOMS: atom_id res chain seq x y z
N MET A 1 -15.57 3.95 50.57
CA MET A 1 -15.58 4.54 49.22
C MET A 1 -15.86 3.38 48.30
N SER A 2 -16.97 3.44 47.59
CA SER A 2 -17.59 2.26 46.96
C SER A 2 -16.96 2.02 45.60
N THR A 3 -16.66 0.77 45.25
CA THR A 3 -16.12 0.39 43.93
C THR A 3 -17.02 0.79 42.77
N SER A 4 -18.29 1.12 43.06
CA SER A 4 -19.26 1.67 42.11
C SER A 4 -18.90 3.09 41.65
N ASP A 5 -18.40 3.94 42.54
CA ASP A 5 -18.02 5.33 42.22
C ASP A 5 -16.79 5.36 41.29
N GLU A 6 -15.86 4.41 41.47
CA GLU A 6 -14.65 4.29 40.65
C GLU A 6 -14.95 3.78 39.22
N PHE A 7 -15.94 2.90 39.07
CA PHE A 7 -16.35 2.38 37.76
C PHE A 7 -17.07 3.45 36.92
N GLU A 8 -17.92 4.26 37.55
CA GLU A 8 -18.66 5.35 36.89
C GLU A 8 -17.69 6.44 36.39
N ALA A 9 -16.70 6.82 37.21
CA ALA A 9 -15.65 7.76 36.79
C ALA A 9 -14.81 7.26 35.59
N SER A 10 -14.52 5.94 35.54
CA SER A 10 -13.76 5.35 34.43
C SER A 10 -14.55 5.36 33.11
N LEU A 11 -15.88 5.22 33.19
CA LEU A 11 -16.77 5.24 32.03
C LEU A 11 -16.91 6.66 31.45
N GLU A 12 -17.04 7.67 32.31
CA GLU A 12 -17.03 9.08 31.90
C GLU A 12 -15.71 9.46 31.22
N GLU A 13 -14.57 8.98 31.71
CA GLU A 13 -13.26 9.25 31.09
C GLU A 13 -13.14 8.61 29.69
N LEU A 14 -13.61 7.37 29.53
CA LEU A 14 -13.64 6.68 28.23
C LEU A 14 -14.57 7.36 27.22
N GLU A 15 -15.73 7.83 27.67
CA GLU A 15 -16.65 8.61 26.84
C GLU A 15 -16.03 9.94 26.40
N GLY A 16 -15.35 10.63 27.33
CA GLY A 16 -14.59 11.85 27.04
C GLY A 16 -13.50 11.63 25.99
N LEU A 17 -12.76 10.52 26.07
CA LEU A 17 -11.72 10.16 25.09
C LEU A 17 -12.33 9.87 23.70
N ARG A 18 -13.44 9.12 23.65
CA ARG A 18 -14.15 8.83 22.39
C ARG A 18 -14.62 10.12 21.71
N ASP A 19 -15.22 11.03 22.48
CA ASP A 19 -15.69 12.32 21.97
C ASP A 19 -14.53 13.19 21.47
N ALA A 20 -13.39 13.17 22.17
CA ALA A 20 -12.19 13.86 21.71
C ALA A 20 -11.66 13.29 20.39
N MET A 21 -11.59 11.96 20.25
CA MET A 21 -11.18 11.31 18.99
C MET A 21 -12.14 11.63 17.84
N GLN A 22 -13.45 11.64 18.10
CA GLN A 22 -14.45 11.94 17.08
C GLN A 22 -14.36 13.41 16.62
N ARG A 23 -14.07 14.35 17.52
CA ARG A 23 -13.82 15.76 17.17
C ARG A 23 -12.56 15.92 16.31
N LEU A 24 -11.48 15.22 16.63
CA LEU A 24 -10.26 15.24 15.82
C LEU A 24 -10.50 14.66 14.42
N ALA A 25 -11.26 13.56 14.32
CA ALA A 25 -11.66 12.99 13.04
C ALA A 25 -12.49 13.99 12.20
N ALA A 26 -13.50 14.62 12.81
CA ALA A 26 -14.33 15.63 12.15
C ALA A 26 -13.53 16.86 11.69
N ALA A 27 -12.55 17.31 12.49
CA ALA A 27 -11.68 18.42 12.12
C ALA A 27 -10.75 18.11 10.92
N ARG A 28 -10.45 16.83 10.66
CA ARG A 28 -9.64 16.37 9.53
C ARG A 28 -10.44 16.20 8.24
N GLU A 29 -11.77 16.05 8.32
CA GLU A 29 -12.65 15.87 7.17
C GLU A 29 -12.55 16.98 6.09
N PRO A 30 -12.52 18.30 6.42
CA PRO A 30 -12.38 19.33 5.38
C PRO A 30 -11.02 19.26 4.67
N LYS A 31 -9.93 18.95 5.41
CA LYS A 31 -8.60 18.78 4.83
C LYS A 31 -8.55 17.60 3.87
N ARG A 32 -9.27 16.53 4.20
CA ARG A 32 -9.42 15.35 3.36
C ARG A 32 -10.07 15.67 2.02
N LYS A 33 -11.18 16.41 2.04
CA LYS A 33 -11.88 16.83 0.81
C LYS A 33 -10.99 17.68 -0.08
N LEU A 34 -10.28 18.65 0.50
CA LEU A 34 -9.31 19.47 -0.23
C LEU A 34 -8.18 18.64 -0.86
N LEU A 35 -7.70 17.61 -0.16
CA LEU A 35 -6.70 16.70 -0.72
C LEU A 35 -7.28 15.96 -1.94
N LEU A 36 -8.49 15.40 -1.84
CA LEU A 36 -9.13 14.69 -2.96
C LEU A 36 -9.40 15.60 -4.16
N ASP A 37 -9.79 16.85 -3.91
CA ASP A 37 -10.08 17.84 -4.95
C ASP A 37 -8.80 18.35 -5.65
N SER A 38 -7.65 18.31 -4.97
CA SER A 38 -6.34 18.72 -5.51
C SER A 38 -5.59 17.60 -6.24
N LEU A 39 -6.10 16.36 -6.20
CA LEU A 39 -5.47 15.24 -6.88
C LEU A 39 -5.46 15.45 -8.40
N PRO A 40 -4.29 15.47 -9.05
CA PRO A 40 -4.18 15.66 -10.50
C PRO A 40 -4.75 14.44 -11.23
N VAL A 41 -5.48 14.69 -12.31
CA VAL A 41 -5.92 13.65 -13.26
C VAL A 41 -4.81 13.48 -14.29
N LEU A 42 -4.25 12.28 -14.38
CA LEU A 42 -3.18 11.96 -15.32
C LEU A 42 -3.73 11.37 -16.60
N LYS A 43 -3.15 11.78 -17.73
CA LYS A 43 -3.42 11.19 -19.04
C LYS A 43 -2.33 10.19 -19.42
N GLU A 44 -2.55 9.50 -20.54
CA GLU A 44 -1.59 8.55 -21.09
C GLU A 44 -0.20 9.19 -21.32
N ASP A 45 -0.17 10.41 -21.88
CA ASP A 45 1.07 11.17 -22.09
C ASP A 45 1.85 11.39 -20.78
N ASP A 46 1.15 11.67 -19.67
CA ASP A 46 1.77 11.88 -18.36
C ASP A 46 2.40 10.58 -17.84
N LEU A 47 1.75 9.42 -18.06
CA LEU A 47 2.28 8.12 -17.66
C LEU A 47 3.55 7.76 -18.44
N VAL A 48 3.65 8.16 -19.71
CA VAL A 48 4.87 8.00 -20.50
C VAL A 48 5.99 8.87 -19.94
N VAL A 49 5.68 10.13 -19.60
CA VAL A 49 6.65 11.07 -18.99
C VAL A 49 7.19 10.55 -17.65
N PHE A 50 6.35 9.88 -16.85
CA PHE A 50 6.75 9.31 -15.56
C PHE A 50 7.29 7.88 -15.63
N GLU A 51 7.42 7.31 -16.84
CA GLU A 51 7.84 5.91 -17.06
C GLU A 51 6.96 4.90 -16.29
N GLN A 52 5.67 5.22 -16.11
CA GLN A 52 4.68 4.37 -15.41
C GLN A 52 3.65 3.75 -16.37
N HIS A 53 3.83 3.87 -17.68
CA HIS A 53 2.89 3.40 -18.70
C HIS A 53 2.49 1.92 -18.56
N ASP A 54 3.45 1.05 -18.23
CA ASP A 54 3.22 -0.41 -18.09
C ASP A 54 3.02 -0.84 -16.63
N SER A 55 2.92 0.13 -15.71
CA SER A 55 2.69 -0.15 -14.28
C SER A 55 1.21 -0.36 -13.99
N SER A 56 0.95 -0.98 -12.84
CA SER A 56 -0.41 -1.24 -12.34
C SER A 56 -0.64 -0.51 -11.02
N CYS A 57 -1.90 -0.20 -10.73
CA CYS A 57 -2.29 0.30 -9.42
C CYS A 57 -1.89 -0.72 -8.34
N PRO A 58 -1.10 -0.36 -7.31
CA PRO A 58 -0.66 -1.32 -6.29
C PRO A 58 -1.78 -1.79 -5.35
N ILE A 59 -2.98 -1.21 -5.45
CA ILE A 59 -4.14 -1.54 -4.62
C ILE A 59 -5.03 -2.56 -5.34
N CYS A 60 -5.63 -2.19 -6.48
CA CYS A 60 -6.47 -3.11 -7.27
C CYS A 60 -5.73 -3.99 -8.27
N LEU A 61 -4.43 -3.76 -8.48
CA LEU A 61 -3.58 -4.48 -9.46
C LEU A 61 -4.01 -4.32 -10.93
N THR A 62 -4.93 -3.42 -11.22
CA THR A 62 -5.35 -3.08 -12.58
C THR A 62 -4.27 -2.23 -13.28
N PRO A 63 -3.84 -2.57 -14.51
CA PRO A 63 -2.92 -1.76 -15.29
C PRO A 63 -3.45 -0.34 -15.52
N PHE A 64 -2.57 0.66 -15.50
CA PHE A 64 -2.99 2.06 -15.68
C PHE A 64 -3.64 2.33 -17.05
N GLN A 65 -3.17 1.67 -18.11
CA GLN A 65 -3.82 1.74 -19.43
C GLN A 65 -5.30 1.31 -19.40
N VAL A 66 -5.61 0.22 -18.71
CA VAL A 66 -6.99 -0.28 -18.61
C VAL A 66 -7.88 0.72 -17.88
N LEU A 67 -7.35 1.40 -16.86
CA LEU A 67 -8.06 2.42 -16.11
C LEU A 67 -8.36 3.66 -16.96
N LEU A 68 -7.41 4.10 -17.79
CA LEU A 68 -7.60 5.20 -18.73
C LEU A 68 -8.64 4.86 -19.80
N VAL A 69 -8.56 3.68 -20.42
CA VAL A 69 -9.57 3.22 -21.40
C VAL A 69 -10.96 3.11 -20.76
N THR A 70 -11.03 2.68 -19.50
CA THR A 70 -12.30 2.61 -18.77
C THR A 70 -12.88 4.01 -18.53
N GLU A 71 -12.05 4.99 -18.18
CA GLU A 71 -12.46 6.38 -18.04
C GLU A 71 -13.00 6.94 -19.36
N GLU A 72 -12.26 6.76 -20.46
CA GLU A 72 -12.69 7.21 -21.79
C GLU A 72 -14.01 6.56 -22.22
N MET A 73 -14.16 5.25 -22.01
CA MET A 73 -15.39 4.54 -22.33
C MET A 73 -16.56 5.00 -21.46
N ALA A 74 -16.34 5.24 -20.17
CA ALA A 74 -17.37 5.74 -19.26
C ALA A 74 -17.82 7.15 -19.63
N LEU A 75 -16.89 8.03 -20.02
CA LEU A 75 -17.18 9.37 -20.51
C LEU A 75 -17.91 9.35 -21.86
N ALA A 76 -17.49 8.49 -22.80
CA ALA A 76 -18.13 8.39 -24.10
C ALA A 76 -19.58 7.86 -24.03
N MET A 77 -19.86 7.04 -23.01
CA MET A 77 -21.18 6.43 -22.80
C MET A 77 -22.07 7.22 -21.82
N ASP A 78 -21.59 8.37 -21.29
CA ASP A 78 -22.27 9.16 -20.25
C ASP A 78 -22.83 8.29 -19.11
N SER A 79 -22.10 7.24 -18.73
CA SER A 79 -22.63 6.20 -17.87
C SER A 79 -22.80 6.71 -16.43
N PRO A 80 -24.02 6.74 -15.86
CA PRO A 80 -24.25 7.22 -14.49
C PRO A 80 -23.74 6.24 -13.42
N ALA A 81 -23.22 5.08 -13.83
CA ALA A 81 -22.76 4.03 -12.91
C ALA A 81 -21.48 4.42 -12.15
N PHE A 82 -20.70 5.37 -12.66
CA PHE A 82 -19.44 5.79 -12.06
C PHE A 82 -19.45 7.31 -11.86
N ALA A 83 -19.07 7.74 -10.66
CA ALA A 83 -18.85 9.15 -10.43
C ALA A 83 -17.58 9.57 -11.18
N SER A 84 -17.65 10.68 -11.91
CA SER A 84 -16.53 11.19 -12.71
C SER A 84 -15.26 11.45 -11.90
N HIS A 85 -15.38 11.60 -10.57
CA HIS A 85 -14.24 11.78 -9.67
C HIS A 85 -13.53 10.48 -9.26
N ASP A 86 -14.10 9.31 -9.55
CA ASP A 86 -13.52 8.01 -9.21
C ASP A 86 -12.82 7.33 -10.40
N LEU A 87 -12.91 7.92 -11.59
CA LEU A 87 -12.32 7.39 -12.81
C LEU A 87 -10.88 7.88 -13.02
N GLY A 88 -10.12 7.08 -13.76
CA GLY A 88 -8.76 7.43 -14.19
C GLY A 88 -7.65 7.13 -13.19
N VAL A 89 -6.50 7.75 -13.45
CA VAL A 89 -5.25 7.59 -12.69
C VAL A 89 -4.86 8.92 -12.07
N THR A 90 -4.33 8.87 -10.85
CA THR A 90 -3.86 10.05 -10.14
C THR A 90 -2.52 9.81 -9.48
N ARG A 91 -1.85 10.92 -9.12
CA ARG A 91 -0.56 10.93 -8.44
C ARG A 91 -0.64 11.78 -7.18
N LEU A 92 -0.05 11.26 -6.11
CA LEU A 92 0.12 11.99 -4.85
C LEU A 92 1.25 13.04 -4.95
N ALA A 93 1.07 14.06 -5.78
CA ALA A 93 2.09 15.05 -6.13
C ALA A 93 2.66 15.79 -4.91
N ASP A 94 1.80 16.13 -3.95
CA ASP A 94 2.17 16.94 -2.78
C ASP A 94 3.00 16.19 -1.73
N THR A 95 3.02 14.85 -1.76
CA THR A 95 3.65 14.06 -0.69
C THR A 95 4.78 13.14 -1.16
N CYS A 96 4.46 12.13 -1.96
CA CYS A 96 5.40 11.05 -2.30
C CYS A 96 5.45 10.71 -3.79
N GLY A 97 4.51 11.18 -4.58
CA GLY A 97 4.50 10.98 -6.03
C GLY A 97 4.11 9.57 -6.49
N HIS A 98 3.58 8.71 -5.61
CA HIS A 98 3.05 7.41 -6.00
C HIS A 98 1.75 7.54 -6.80
N HIS A 99 1.54 6.58 -7.71
CA HIS A 99 0.45 6.55 -8.68
C HIS A 99 -0.59 5.49 -8.28
N PHE A 100 -1.86 5.82 -8.38
CA PHE A 100 -2.98 4.93 -8.03
C PHE A 100 -4.17 5.19 -8.97
N CYS A 101 -5.09 4.22 -9.04
CA CYS A 101 -6.41 4.52 -9.59
C CYS A 101 -7.16 5.46 -8.65
N ARG A 102 -7.96 6.37 -9.22
CA ARG A 102 -8.59 7.43 -8.45
C ARG A 102 -9.61 6.89 -7.44
N LYS A 103 -10.40 5.90 -7.84
CA LYS A 103 -11.33 5.17 -6.96
C LYS A 103 -10.65 4.66 -5.68
N ASP A 104 -9.58 3.87 -5.81
CA ASP A 104 -8.98 3.20 -4.66
C ASP A 104 -8.34 4.20 -3.69
N ILE A 105 -7.64 5.22 -4.20
CA ILE A 105 -7.02 6.22 -3.32
C ILE A 105 -8.07 7.11 -2.65
N THR A 106 -9.17 7.42 -3.34
CA THR A 106 -10.31 8.13 -2.77
C THR A 106 -10.96 7.33 -1.65
N THR A 107 -11.23 6.03 -1.88
CA THR A 107 -11.75 5.13 -0.84
C THR A 107 -10.80 5.06 0.35
N TRP A 108 -9.51 4.84 0.11
CA TRP A 108 -8.49 4.77 1.16
C TRP A 108 -8.46 6.02 2.04
N ILE A 109 -8.45 7.20 1.42
CA ILE A 109 -8.46 8.48 2.12
C ILE A 109 -9.78 8.64 2.91
N ASN A 110 -10.92 8.26 2.32
CA ASN A 110 -12.24 8.34 2.96
C ASN A 110 -12.43 7.38 4.14
N GLU A 111 -11.75 6.23 4.14
CA GLU A 111 -11.71 5.27 5.26
C GLU A 111 -10.85 5.73 6.44
N ALA A 112 -10.42 7.00 6.42
CA ALA A 112 -9.62 7.64 7.46
C ALA A 112 -8.18 7.14 7.58
N HIS A 113 -7.64 6.58 6.50
CA HIS A 113 -6.21 6.40 6.37
C HIS A 113 -5.54 7.72 5.97
N ASP A 114 -4.57 8.16 6.76
CA ASP A 114 -3.87 9.43 6.57
C ASP A 114 -2.47 9.27 5.98
N SER A 115 -2.15 8.10 5.41
CA SER A 115 -0.84 7.79 4.83
C SER A 115 -0.93 7.08 3.49
N CYS A 116 0.13 7.23 2.67
CA CYS A 116 0.24 6.57 1.38
C CYS A 116 0.32 5.03 1.54
N PRO A 117 -0.47 4.23 0.79
CA PRO A 117 -0.43 2.77 0.86
C PRO A 117 0.94 2.16 0.55
N THR A 118 1.73 2.80 -0.32
CA THR A 118 3.03 2.29 -0.78
C THR A 118 4.16 2.63 0.17
N CYS A 119 4.31 3.90 0.55
CA CYS A 119 5.46 4.36 1.34
C CYS A 119 5.13 4.79 2.76
N ARG A 120 3.87 4.72 3.17
CA ARG A 120 3.38 5.12 4.51
C ARG A 120 3.68 6.57 4.90
N ARG A 121 4.04 7.43 3.93
CA ARG A 121 4.22 8.87 4.17
C ARG A 121 2.84 9.49 4.48
N PRO A 122 2.70 10.27 5.57
CA PRO A 122 1.43 10.91 5.89
C PRO A 122 1.05 11.94 4.83
N PHE A 123 -0.24 12.05 4.52
CA PHE A 123 -0.78 13.06 3.61
C PHE A 123 -0.71 14.47 4.21
N PHE A 124 -0.90 14.55 5.52
CA PHE A 124 -0.84 15.79 6.28
C PHE A 124 0.38 15.69 7.20
N PRO A 125 1.52 16.35 6.88
CA PRO A 125 2.59 16.47 7.85
C PRO A 125 2.00 17.21 9.05
N GLU A 126 1.89 16.53 10.18
CA GLU A 126 1.60 17.20 11.43
C GLU A 126 2.72 18.22 11.59
N THR A 127 2.36 19.50 11.70
CA THR A 127 3.33 20.55 12.02
C THR A 127 3.72 20.40 13.48
N SER A 128 4.36 19.29 13.82
CA SER A 128 5.19 19.19 15.00
C SER A 128 6.44 19.98 14.67
N ASP A 129 6.51 21.17 15.27
CA ASP A 129 7.74 21.94 15.48
C ASP A 129 8.70 21.13 16.37
N SER A 130 9.13 19.98 15.84
CA SER A 130 10.15 19.11 16.40
C SER A 130 11.26 19.17 15.39
N GLY A 131 12.28 19.97 15.74
CA GLY A 131 13.40 20.33 14.89
C GLY A 131 14.09 19.15 14.21
N PRO A 132 14.99 19.41 13.25
CA PRO A 132 15.69 18.37 12.53
C PRO A 132 16.40 17.47 13.55
N THR A 133 15.86 16.27 13.76
CA THR A 133 16.61 15.18 14.38
C THR A 133 17.63 14.78 13.33
N GLU A 134 18.74 15.53 13.32
CA GLU A 134 19.98 15.13 12.71
C GLU A 134 20.23 13.71 13.19
N SER A 135 20.02 12.76 12.28
CA SER A 135 20.42 11.38 12.49
C SER A 135 21.93 11.40 12.49
N ASN A 136 22.49 11.64 13.68
CA ASN A 136 23.87 11.40 14.01
C ASN A 136 24.10 9.90 13.74
N ARG A 137 24.54 9.60 12.53
CA ARG A 137 25.11 8.31 12.17
C ARG A 137 26.50 8.29 12.80
N ASP A 138 26.52 8.13 14.12
CA ASP A 138 27.71 7.64 14.79
C ASP A 138 27.93 6.21 14.27
N ASP A 139 29.08 6.05 13.62
CA ASP A 139 29.67 4.81 13.11
C ASP A 139 29.86 3.76 14.21
N ALA A 140 28.76 3.24 14.77
CA ALA A 140 28.77 2.00 15.53
C ALA A 140 28.74 0.86 14.51
N ALA A 141 29.93 0.39 14.15
CA ALA A 141 30.16 -0.83 13.39
C ALA A 141 29.22 -1.95 13.89
N MET A 142 28.19 -2.27 13.09
CA MET A 142 27.43 -3.49 13.33
C MET A 142 28.39 -4.68 13.23
N PRO A 143 28.38 -5.62 14.20
CA PRO A 143 29.07 -6.88 14.00
C PRO A 143 28.49 -7.52 12.74
N SER A 144 29.38 -7.89 11.82
CA SER A 144 29.05 -8.57 10.58
C SER A 144 28.02 -9.68 10.84
N ALA A 145 26.96 -9.72 10.03
CA ALA A 145 25.95 -10.76 10.12
C ALA A 145 26.64 -12.14 10.15
N PRO A 146 26.22 -13.04 11.07
CA PRO A 146 26.80 -14.37 11.14
C PRO A 146 26.59 -15.08 9.81
N SER A 147 27.61 -15.80 9.38
CA SER A 147 27.56 -16.55 8.12
C SER A 147 26.43 -17.61 8.18
N ILE A 148 25.90 -18.00 7.02
CA ILE A 148 24.85 -19.03 6.94
C ILE A 148 25.29 -20.33 7.63
N ASP A 149 26.59 -20.64 7.63
CA ASP A 149 27.15 -21.79 8.33
C ASP A 149 27.00 -21.68 9.87
N GLU A 150 27.16 -20.48 10.45
CA GLU A 150 26.98 -20.25 11.90
C GLU A 150 25.51 -20.35 12.33
N LEU A 151 24.57 -19.88 11.51
CA LEU A 151 23.13 -20.04 11.77
C LEU A 151 22.70 -21.51 11.77
N THR A 152 23.32 -22.32 10.91
CA THR A 152 23.00 -23.75 10.79
C THR A 152 23.50 -24.56 11.99
N GLU A 153 24.66 -24.17 12.56
CA GLU A 153 25.22 -24.77 13.78
C GLU A 153 24.31 -24.51 15.00
N TRP A 154 23.82 -23.27 15.17
CA TRP A 154 22.99 -22.88 16.31
C TRP A 154 21.62 -23.60 16.33
N LEU A 155 21.00 -23.75 15.15
CA LEU A 155 19.77 -24.52 14.96
C LEU A 155 19.95 -26.01 15.28
N ARG A 156 21.13 -26.58 15.00
CA ARG A 156 21.44 -27.99 15.31
C ARG A 156 21.56 -28.24 16.81
N VAL A 157 22.14 -27.28 17.55
CA VAL A 157 22.38 -27.40 19.01
C VAL A 157 21.08 -27.26 19.82
N GLN A 158 20.16 -26.37 19.44
CA GLN A 158 19.00 -26.07 20.28
C GLN A 158 17.78 -26.97 20.04
N HIS A 159 17.63 -27.55 18.84
CA HIS A 159 16.43 -28.30 18.47
C HIS A 159 16.67 -29.76 18.05
N GLY A 160 17.92 -30.23 17.98
CA GLY A 160 18.22 -31.62 17.62
C GLY A 160 17.71 -32.06 16.25
N ILE A 161 17.47 -31.10 15.33
CA ILE A 161 16.92 -31.38 14.01
C ILE A 161 18.05 -31.88 13.10
N THR A 162 18.10 -33.18 12.87
CA THR A 162 18.86 -33.77 11.77
C THR A 162 18.01 -33.67 10.51
N MET A 163 18.35 -32.75 9.61
CA MET A 163 17.78 -32.77 8.25
C MET A 163 18.46 -33.89 7.44
N PRO A 164 17.71 -34.81 6.83
CA PRO A 164 18.28 -35.75 5.87
C PRO A 164 18.76 -35.00 4.61
N ALA A 165 19.88 -35.44 4.04
CA ALA A 165 20.41 -34.92 2.80
C ALA A 165 19.37 -35.10 1.67
N MET A 166 18.82 -33.98 1.19
CA MET A 166 17.92 -33.99 0.04
C MET A 166 18.73 -34.31 -1.22
N PRO A 167 18.30 -35.27 -2.06
CA PRO A 167 18.94 -35.52 -3.34
C PRO A 167 18.77 -34.30 -4.24
N ASN A 168 19.89 -33.85 -4.80
CA ASN A 168 20.00 -32.76 -5.76
C ASN A 168 19.06 -33.00 -6.95
N PRO A 169 18.04 -32.16 -7.20
CA PRO A 169 17.22 -32.25 -8.39
C PRO A 169 18.00 -31.67 -9.57
N GLY A 170 19.02 -32.38 -10.02
CA GLY A 170 19.59 -32.23 -11.36
C GLY A 170 18.59 -32.74 -12.39
N GLY A 171 17.44 -32.08 -12.50
CA GLY A 171 16.44 -32.32 -13.53
C GLY A 171 16.90 -31.68 -14.83
N SER A 172 17.30 -32.51 -15.79
CA SER A 172 17.65 -32.12 -17.15
C SER A 172 16.53 -31.34 -17.84
N ALA A 173 16.89 -30.22 -18.47
CA ALA A 173 16.02 -29.24 -19.10
C ALA A 173 15.28 -29.70 -20.39
N GLN A 174 15.06 -31.00 -20.60
CA GLN A 174 14.52 -31.51 -21.88
C GLN A 174 13.02 -31.78 -21.90
N ASP A 175 12.29 -31.68 -20.77
CA ASP A 175 10.92 -32.19 -20.66
C ASP A 175 9.83 -31.11 -20.48
N ARG A 176 10.00 -29.92 -21.08
CA ARG A 176 9.00 -28.83 -21.02
C ARG A 176 8.33 -28.50 -22.37
N ASN A 177 8.63 -29.24 -23.43
CA ASN A 177 8.15 -28.90 -24.78
C ASN A 177 6.92 -29.67 -25.26
N GLU A 178 6.43 -30.70 -24.55
CA GLU A 178 5.29 -31.51 -25.07
C GLU A 178 3.89 -31.00 -24.70
N ILE A 179 3.74 -30.07 -23.75
CA ILE A 179 2.40 -29.62 -23.30
C ILE A 179 1.80 -28.54 -24.23
N ARG A 180 2.57 -27.98 -25.18
CA ARG A 180 2.13 -26.80 -25.96
C ARG A 180 1.36 -27.11 -27.24
N ASP A 181 1.24 -28.36 -27.66
CA ASP A 181 0.64 -28.71 -28.96
C ASP A 181 -0.79 -29.26 -28.90
N GLU A 182 -1.37 -29.48 -27.71
CA GLU A 182 -2.71 -30.10 -27.59
C GLU A 182 -3.88 -29.12 -27.87
N TYR A 183 -3.66 -27.81 -27.89
CA TYR A 183 -4.77 -26.82 -27.92
C TYR A 183 -5.15 -26.28 -29.31
N VAL A 184 -4.53 -26.74 -30.40
CA VAL A 184 -4.73 -26.15 -31.75
C VAL A 184 -5.95 -26.75 -32.49
N GLY A 185 -6.64 -27.75 -31.94
CA GLY A 185 -7.68 -28.51 -32.65
C GLY A 185 -9.16 -28.13 -32.42
N MET A 186 -9.50 -27.13 -31.61
CA MET A 186 -10.91 -26.91 -31.18
C MET A 186 -11.73 -25.89 -31.99
N TYR A 187 -11.17 -25.26 -33.01
CA TYR A 187 -11.91 -24.29 -33.85
C TYR A 187 -11.73 -24.58 -35.34
N SER A 188 -12.27 -25.70 -35.81
CA SER A 188 -12.47 -25.99 -37.24
C SER A 188 -13.81 -26.65 -37.48
#